data_AF-A0A2D4FV19-F1
#
_entry.id   AF-A0A2D4FV19-F1
#
_cell.length_a   1.000
_cell.length_b   1.000
_cell.length_c   1.000
_cell.angle_alpha   90.00
_cell.angle_beta   90.00
_cell.angle_gamma   90.00
#
_symmetry.space_group_name_H-M   'P 1'
#
loop_
_entity.id
_entity.type
_entity.pdbx_description
1 polymer ?
#
loop_
_entity_poly.entity_id
_entity_poly.type
_entity_poly.pdbx_seq_one_letter_code
_entity_poly.pdbx_strand_id
1 'polypeptide(L)'
;MTAIATQANMEFRRKGSQMSAETVASNPMFDAGEFSDNYESGRAEACGTLCRIFCSKKTGEDILPAYLSRFYMLLIQGLQIADSVCHPVLASVILNSPALFCCDLKGIDVLVPYFISALETILPDRELSKFKT
;
A
#
# COMPACT_ATOMS: atom_id res chain seq x y z
N MET A 1 0.67 59.35 19.42
CA MET A 1 1.44 58.14 19.07
C MET A 1 0.46 57.01 18.87
N THR A 2 0.08 56.75 17.62
CA THR A 2 -0.84 55.68 17.21
C THR A 2 -0.04 54.56 16.55
N ALA A 3 -0.17 53.34 17.05
CA ALA A 3 0.39 52.14 16.43
C ALA A 3 -0.74 51.21 15.98
N ILE A 4 -0.64 50.83 14.71
CA ILE A 4 -1.53 49.96 13.93
C ILE A 4 -1.19 48.50 14.23
N ALA A 5 -2.19 47.63 14.35
CA ALA A 5 -1.99 46.18 14.22
C ALA A 5 -3.20 45.55 13.51
N THR A 6 -3.06 45.42 12.20
CA THR A 6 -3.85 44.56 11.32
C THR A 6 -3.39 43.12 11.50
N GLN A 7 -4.29 42.17 11.72
CA GLN A 7 -4.01 40.76 11.43
C GLN A 7 -5.13 40.17 10.58
N ALA A 8 -4.70 39.77 9.37
CA ALA A 8 -5.50 39.23 8.31
C ALA A 8 -5.91 37.79 8.60
N ASN A 9 -7.20 37.52 8.42
CA ASN A 9 -7.78 36.19 8.31
C ASN A 9 -7.23 35.52 7.04
N MET A 10 -6.46 34.45 7.17
CA MET A 10 -6.05 33.61 6.03
C MET A 10 -6.76 32.27 6.11
N GLU A 11 -7.90 32.17 5.42
CA GLU A 11 -8.60 30.93 5.17
C GLU A 11 -7.79 30.06 4.19
N PHE A 12 -7.16 29.00 4.69
CA PHE A 12 -6.49 28.01 3.84
C PHE A 12 -7.52 26.99 3.32
N ARG A 13 -8.36 27.43 2.38
CA ARG A 13 -9.30 26.56 1.65
C ARG A 13 -8.52 25.65 0.71
N ARG A 14 -8.19 24.43 1.17
CA ARG A 14 -7.62 23.37 0.32
C ARG A 14 -8.61 23.06 -0.80
N LYS A 15 -8.33 23.53 -2.02
CA LYS A 15 -9.02 23.10 -3.24
C LYS A 15 -8.79 21.60 -3.41
N GLY A 16 -9.87 20.82 -3.44
CA GLY A 16 -9.83 19.42 -3.86
C GLY A 16 -9.36 19.32 -5.30
N SER A 17 -8.48 18.37 -5.58
CA SER A 17 -8.05 18.06 -6.93
C SER A 17 -9.25 17.50 -7.69
N GLN A 18 -9.79 18.27 -8.64
CA GLN A 18 -10.77 17.78 -9.59
C GLN A 18 -10.01 16.95 -10.64
N MET A 19 -10.36 15.67 -10.74
CA MET A 19 -9.89 14.82 -11.83
C MET A 19 -10.62 15.25 -13.10
N SER A 20 -9.98 16.07 -13.92
CA SER A 20 -10.47 16.33 -15.28
C SER A 20 -10.18 15.10 -16.14
N ALA A 21 -11.21 14.30 -16.36
CA ALA A 21 -11.21 13.24 -17.35
C ALA A 21 -11.46 13.86 -18.73
N GLU A 22 -10.45 14.50 -19.34
CA GLU A 22 -10.56 14.92 -20.75
C GLU A 22 -9.19 15.31 -21.31
N THR A 23 -8.85 14.73 -22.48
CA THR A 23 -7.63 14.90 -23.30
C THR A 23 -6.48 13.92 -23.02
N VAL A 24 -6.70 12.65 -23.35
CA VAL A 24 -5.61 11.77 -23.79
C VAL A 24 -5.24 12.17 -25.22
N ALA A 25 -4.28 13.10 -25.36
CA ALA A 25 -3.62 13.31 -26.64
C ALA A 25 -2.81 12.04 -26.95
N SER A 26 -3.23 11.32 -27.98
CA SER A 26 -2.55 10.13 -28.50
C SER A 26 -1.19 10.54 -29.06
N ASN A 27 -0.14 10.55 -28.24
CA ASN A 27 1.23 10.71 -28.70
C ASN A 27 1.70 9.38 -29.32
N PRO A 28 2.00 9.30 -30.63
CA PRO A 28 2.35 8.04 -31.30
C PRO A 28 3.80 7.58 -31.06
N MET A 29 4.45 8.05 -30.00
CA MET A 29 5.85 7.75 -29.66
C MET A 29 5.99 7.42 -28.16
N PHE A 30 4.98 6.78 -27.57
CA PHE A 30 5.07 6.18 -26.25
C PHE A 30 5.04 4.67 -26.44
N ASP A 31 6.22 4.06 -26.55
CA ASP A 31 6.34 2.62 -26.59
C ASP A 31 5.92 2.07 -25.22
N ALA A 32 4.67 1.63 -25.13
CA ALA A 32 4.06 1.14 -23.91
C ALA A 32 4.68 -0.19 -23.42
N GLY A 33 5.64 -0.76 -24.17
CA GLY A 33 6.31 -2.03 -23.86
C GLY A 33 7.46 -1.94 -22.85
N GLU A 34 8.20 -0.84 -22.77
CA GLU A 34 9.44 -0.75 -21.94
C GLU A 34 9.20 -0.47 -20.45
N PHE A 35 8.00 -0.06 -20.06
CA PHE A 35 7.70 0.31 -18.67
C PHE A 35 7.11 -0.83 -17.82
N SER A 36 6.74 -1.96 -18.43
CA SER A 36 5.96 -3.00 -17.76
C SER A 36 6.67 -3.59 -16.54
N ASP A 37 7.96 -3.94 -16.69
CA ASP A 37 8.73 -4.54 -15.59
C ASP A 37 9.13 -3.51 -14.51
N ASN A 38 9.45 -2.28 -14.92
CA ASN A 38 9.81 -1.20 -13.99
C ASN A 38 8.62 -0.74 -13.15
N TYR A 39 7.42 -0.75 -13.72
CA TYR A 39 6.19 -0.38 -13.02
C TYR A 39 5.84 -1.40 -11.92
N GLU A 40 5.85 -2.70 -12.25
CA GLU A 40 5.54 -3.74 -11.26
C GLU A 40 6.62 -3.86 -10.18
N SER A 41 7.89 -3.67 -10.54
CA SER A 41 8.99 -3.56 -9.57
C SER A 41 8.80 -2.36 -8.64
N GLY A 42 8.49 -1.19 -9.19
CA GLY A 42 8.21 0.02 -8.41
C GLY A 42 7.01 -0.13 -7.48
N ARG A 43 5.94 -0.78 -7.95
CA ARG A 43 4.77 -1.13 -7.13
C ARG A 43 5.17 -2.06 -5.99
N ALA A 44 5.95 -3.09 -6.27
CA ALA A 44 6.37 -4.07 -5.27
C ALA A 44 7.21 -3.40 -4.17
N GLU A 45 8.20 -2.58 -4.54
CA GLU A 45 9.05 -1.87 -3.58
C GLU A 45 8.24 -0.86 -2.75
N ALA A 46 7.29 -0.15 -3.36
CA ALA A 46 6.41 0.78 -2.65
C ALA A 46 5.53 0.05 -1.61
N CYS A 47 4.91 -1.07 -1.99
CA CYS A 47 4.07 -1.86 -1.09
C CYS A 47 4.90 -2.45 0.07
N GLY A 48 6.08 -3.00 -0.22
CA GLY A 48 7.00 -3.51 0.80
C GLY A 48 7.51 -2.41 1.73
N THR A 49 7.81 -1.23 1.20
CA THR A 49 8.22 -0.07 1.99
C THR A 49 7.14 0.38 2.95
N LEU A 50 5.89 0.45 2.50
CA LEU A 50 4.77 0.76 3.40
C LEU A 50 4.64 -0.29 4.52
N CYS A 51 4.79 -1.58 4.21
CA CYS A 51 4.81 -2.62 5.23
C CYS A 51 5.90 -2.35 6.28
N ARG A 52 7.13 -2.05 5.86
CA ARG A 52 8.23 -1.72 6.79
C ARG A 52 7.93 -0.50 7.66
N ILE A 53 7.33 0.55 7.10
CA ILE A 53 6.94 1.75 7.84
C ILE A 53 5.92 1.39 8.93
N PHE A 54 4.84 0.69 8.56
CA PHE A 54 3.79 0.33 9.52
C PHE A 54 4.23 -0.73 10.53
N CYS A 55 5.12 -1.64 10.14
CA CYS A 55 5.81 -2.57 11.05
C CYS A 55 6.71 -1.85 12.07
N SER A 56 7.16 -0.63 11.77
CA SER A 56 8.04 0.16 12.64
C SER A 56 7.30 1.05 13.63
N LYS A 57 5.95 0.97 13.68
CA LYS A 57 5.13 1.76 14.60
C LYS A 57 5.57 1.50 16.05
N LYS A 58 5.88 2.59 16.75
CA LYS A 58 6.30 2.58 18.17
C LYS A 58 5.09 2.73 19.10
N THR A 59 5.27 2.31 20.35
CA THR A 59 4.29 2.50 21.42
C THR A 59 3.98 3.99 21.61
N GLY A 60 2.70 4.36 21.53
CA GLY A 60 2.23 5.74 21.70
C GLY A 60 2.14 6.57 20.42
N GLU A 61 2.52 6.03 19.26
CA GLU A 61 2.24 6.68 17.98
C GLU A 61 0.76 6.52 17.61
N ASP A 62 0.08 7.64 17.34
CA ASP A 62 -1.29 7.66 16.84
C ASP A 62 -1.29 7.85 15.32
N ILE A 63 -1.75 6.82 14.61
CA ILE A 63 -1.85 6.84 13.16
C ILE A 63 -3.28 7.21 12.79
N LEU A 64 -3.42 8.28 12.01
CA LEU A 64 -4.73 8.73 11.55
C LEU A 64 -5.50 7.60 10.84
N PRO A 65 -6.79 7.36 11.16
CA PRO A 65 -7.56 6.28 10.57
C PRO A 65 -7.59 6.27 9.03
N ALA A 66 -7.52 7.46 8.40
CA ALA A 66 -7.47 7.60 6.95
C ALA A 66 -6.18 7.03 6.31
N TYR A 67 -5.06 6.98 7.04
CA TYR A 67 -3.84 6.35 6.55
C TYR A 67 -3.90 4.84 6.70
N LEU A 68 -4.42 4.34 7.83
CA LEU A 68 -4.65 2.91 8.02
C LEU A 68 -5.60 2.36 6.97
N SER A 69 -6.72 3.05 6.70
CA SER A 69 -7.68 2.59 5.70
C SER A 69 -7.08 2.47 4.30
N ARG A 70 -6.26 3.44 3.89
CA ARG A 70 -5.59 3.41 2.58
C ARG A 70 -4.53 2.32 2.52
N PHE A 71 -3.77 2.15 3.60
CA PHE A 71 -2.77 1.10 3.68
C PHE A 71 -3.41 -0.29 3.63
N TYR A 72 -4.49 -0.53 4.38
CA TYR A 72 -5.21 -1.80 4.35
C TYR A 72 -5.84 -2.09 2.99
N MET A 73 -6.43 -1.09 2.35
CA MET A 73 -6.96 -1.24 1.00
C MET A 73 -5.85 -1.60 -0.01
N LEU A 74 -4.67 -0.98 0.11
CA LEU A 74 -3.50 -1.32 -0.70
C LEU A 74 -3.03 -2.75 -0.47
N LEU A 75 -3.02 -3.22 0.80
CA LEU A 75 -2.65 -4.61 1.11
C LEU A 75 -3.66 -5.61 0.58
N ILE A 76 -4.96 -5.34 0.71
CA ILE A 76 -6.01 -6.19 0.13
C ILE A 76 -5.80 -6.33 -1.38
N GLN A 77 -5.60 -5.21 -2.08
CA GLN A 77 -5.34 -5.23 -3.53
C GLN A 77 -4.04 -5.94 -3.89
N GLY A 78 -2.97 -5.76 -3.11
CA GLY A 78 -1.68 -6.40 -3.32
C GLY A 78 -1.68 -7.90 -3.07
N LEU A 79 -2.51 -8.38 -2.15
CA LEU A 79 -2.64 -9.79 -1.77
C LEU A 79 -3.61 -10.57 -2.67
N GLN A 80 -4.61 -9.91 -3.26
CA GLN A 80 -5.63 -10.54 -4.10
C GLN A 80 -5.24 -10.70 -5.58
N ILE A 81 -3.98 -10.54 -5.94
CA ILE A 81 -3.60 -10.56 -7.36
C ILE A 81 -3.56 -12.00 -7.86
N ALA A 82 -4.54 -12.34 -8.71
CA ALA A 82 -4.91 -13.71 -9.06
C ALA A 82 -4.23 -14.26 -10.33
N ASP A 83 -3.48 -13.45 -11.09
CA ASP A 83 -2.95 -13.86 -12.39
C ASP A 83 -1.45 -14.24 -12.35
N SER A 84 -1.20 -15.54 -12.44
CA SER A 84 0.08 -16.23 -12.70
C SER A 84 1.22 -16.11 -11.67
N VAL A 85 2.14 -17.07 -11.77
CA VAL A 85 2.94 -17.74 -10.71
C VAL A 85 3.96 -16.86 -9.96
N CYS A 86 4.10 -15.56 -10.27
CA CYS A 86 5.06 -14.70 -9.59
C CYS A 86 4.62 -13.24 -9.60
N HIS A 87 3.69 -12.86 -8.72
CA HIS A 87 3.35 -11.45 -8.57
C HIS A 87 4.34 -10.76 -7.61
N PRO A 88 5.22 -9.86 -8.09
CA PRO A 88 6.28 -9.26 -7.27
C PRO A 88 5.71 -8.44 -6.11
N VAL A 89 4.54 -7.81 -6.29
CA VAL A 89 3.84 -7.10 -5.20
C VAL A 89 3.42 -8.05 -4.08
N LEU A 90 2.86 -9.22 -4.41
CA LEU A 90 2.43 -10.20 -3.42
C LEU A 90 3.62 -10.69 -2.59
N ALA A 91 4.69 -11.11 -3.26
CA ALA A 91 5.92 -11.55 -2.60
C ALA A 91 6.52 -10.44 -1.73
N SER A 92 6.58 -9.20 -2.24
CA SER A 92 7.12 -8.06 -1.50
C SER A 92 6.31 -7.74 -0.25
N VAL A 93 4.98 -7.78 -0.32
CA VAL A 93 4.12 -7.58 0.85
C VAL A 93 4.42 -8.63 1.92
N ILE A 94 4.36 -9.93 1.57
CA ILE A 94 4.59 -11.03 2.50
C ILE A 94 5.97 -10.94 3.15
N LEU A 95 7.02 -10.67 2.38
CA LEU A 95 8.40 -10.59 2.90
C LEU A 95 8.66 -9.38 3.81
N ASN A 96 7.91 -8.29 3.65
CA ASN A 96 8.12 -7.05 4.40
C ASN A 96 7.12 -6.82 5.54
N SER A 97 6.13 -7.70 5.71
CA SER A 97 5.09 -7.57 6.75
C SER A 97 5.14 -8.55 7.94
N PRO A 98 6.25 -9.26 8.28
CA PRO A 98 6.20 -10.32 9.30
C PRO A 98 5.82 -9.83 10.70
N ALA A 99 6.11 -8.57 11.03
CA ALA A 99 5.77 -7.97 12.31
C ALA A 99 4.41 -7.24 12.32
N LEU A 100 3.71 -7.15 11.18
CA LEU A 100 2.60 -6.22 11.02
C LEU A 100 1.44 -6.50 11.99
N PHE A 101 1.14 -7.77 12.24
CA PHE A 101 0.12 -8.20 13.21
C PHE A 101 0.55 -8.01 14.67
N CYS A 102 1.84 -7.77 14.94
CA CYS A 102 2.38 -7.51 16.26
C CYS A 102 2.43 -6.02 16.62
N CYS A 103 2.17 -5.12 15.65
CA CYS A 103 2.34 -3.68 15.82
C CYS A 103 1.16 -2.94 16.46
N ASP A 104 0.12 -3.65 16.91
CA ASP A 104 -1.08 -3.04 17.50
C ASP A 104 -1.68 -1.94 16.60
N LEU A 105 -1.82 -2.24 15.31
CA LEU A 105 -2.46 -1.35 14.35
C LEU A 105 -3.98 -1.54 14.43
N LYS A 106 -4.72 -0.45 14.59
CA LYS A 106 -6.17 -0.51 14.77
C LYS A 106 -6.86 -1.14 13.56
N GLY A 107 -7.51 -2.29 13.78
CA GLY A 107 -8.27 -2.99 12.75
C GLY A 107 -7.43 -3.88 11.84
N ILE A 108 -6.19 -4.19 12.21
CA ILE A 108 -5.28 -5.03 11.40
C ILE A 108 -5.85 -6.42 11.08
N ASP A 109 -6.71 -6.95 11.95
CA ASP A 109 -7.31 -8.28 11.79
C ASP A 109 -8.15 -8.42 10.51
N VAL A 110 -8.62 -7.31 9.93
CA VAL A 110 -9.32 -7.32 8.64
C VAL A 110 -8.47 -7.92 7.51
N LEU A 111 -7.14 -7.88 7.64
CA LEU A 111 -6.20 -8.38 6.65
C LEU A 111 -5.91 -9.88 6.77
N VAL A 112 -6.20 -10.49 7.92
CA VAL A 112 -5.91 -11.91 8.19
C VAL A 112 -6.39 -12.86 7.08
N PRO A 113 -7.65 -12.82 6.60
CA PRO A 113 -8.09 -13.74 5.56
C PRO A 113 -7.32 -13.59 4.24
N TYR A 114 -6.88 -12.37 3.91
CA TYR A 114 -6.13 -12.09 2.68
C TYR A 114 -4.69 -12.61 2.78
N PHE A 115 -4.06 -12.47 3.95
CA PHE A 115 -2.74 -13.04 4.20
C PHE A 115 -2.76 -14.57 4.18
N ILE A 116 -3.79 -15.19 4.76
CA ILE A 116 -3.94 -16.67 4.71
C ILE A 116 -4.07 -17.13 3.26
N SER A 117 -4.99 -16.55 2.49
CA SER A 117 -5.20 -16.92 1.08
C SER A 117 -3.95 -16.71 0.21
N ALA A 118 -3.22 -15.61 0.44
CA ALA A 118 -1.94 -15.36 -0.23
C ALA A 118 -0.89 -16.42 0.14
N LEU A 119 -0.77 -16.78 1.41
CA LEU A 119 0.17 -17.81 1.87
C LEU A 119 -0.19 -19.18 1.30
N GLU A 120 -1.47 -19.55 1.25
CA GLU A 120 -1.93 -20.80 0.60
C GLU A 120 -1.57 -20.84 -0.89
N THR A 121 -1.56 -19.69 -1.56
CA THR A 121 -1.16 -19.59 -2.98
C THR A 121 0.35 -19.72 -3.16
N ILE A 122 1.15 -19.15 -2.24
CA ILE A 122 2.62 -19.12 -2.33
C ILE A 122 3.26 -20.40 -1.78
N LEU A 123 2.65 -21.05 -0.79
CA LEU A 123 3.13 -22.29 -0.22
C LEU A 123 2.69 -23.45 -1.13
N PRO A 124 3.59 -24.08 -1.90
CA PRO A 124 3.21 -25.26 -2.67
C PRO A 124 2.83 -26.38 -1.69
N ASP A 125 1.69 -27.04 -1.92
CA ASP A 125 1.18 -28.23 -1.21
C ASP A 125 2.26 -29.26 -0.82
N ARG A 126 3.34 -29.30 -1.61
CA ARG A 126 4.45 -30.25 -1.54
C ARG A 126 5.35 -30.12 -0.30
N GLU A 127 5.44 -28.95 0.34
CA GLU A 127 6.22 -28.80 1.58
C GLU A 127 5.42 -29.20 2.84
N LEU A 128 4.09 -29.05 2.85
CA LEU A 128 3.24 -29.41 4.00
C LEU A 128 3.11 -30.93 4.18
N SER A 129 3.16 -31.71 3.10
CA SER A 129 3.18 -33.18 3.18
C SER A 129 4.41 -33.75 3.91
N LYS A 130 5.49 -32.99 4.07
CA LYS A 130 6.69 -33.41 4.83
C LYS A 130 6.52 -33.28 6.34
N PHE A 131 5.57 -32.48 6.82
CA PHE A 131 5.37 -32.19 8.24
C PHE A 131 4.15 -32.92 8.84
N LYS A 132 3.45 -33.73 8.03
CA LYS A 132 2.38 -34.60 8.50
C LYS A 132 3.00 -35.88 9.10
N THR A 133 3.53 -35.78 10.32
CA THR A 133 3.72 -36.92 11.23
C THR A 133 2.44 -37.12 12.04
#